data_AF-A0A7W7KGD1-F1
#
_entry.id   AF-A0A7W7KGD1-F1
#
_cell.length_a   1.000
_cell.length_b   1.000
_cell.length_c   1.000
_cell.angle_alpha   90.00
_cell.angle_beta   90.00
_cell.angle_gamma   90.00
#
_symmetry.space_group_name_H-M   'P 1'
#
loop_
_entity.id
_entity.type
_entity.pdbx_description
1 polymer ?
#
loop_
_entity_poly.entity_id
_entity_poly.type
_entity_poly.pdbx_seq_one_letter_code
_entity_poly.pdbx_strand_id
1 'polypeptide(L)'
;MKHERHRFLDELAERFASHGAEPYGEAVSQAEHALQCATLAERAGCSDSLVIAALLHDIGHLYEDPQLIEEQDLRHEEFGASLLRELLPESVWQPIRLHVAAKRYLCAIDPAYHAGLSWASRQSLALQGGPFDQRGASAFLNAPFSQDALTLRRLDDLGKDPAMRTPELEHFFPLLERLLRVDRHQARVRAAG
;
A
#
# COMPACT_ATOMS: atom_id res chain seq x y z
N MET A 1 -1.18 1.28 -25.39
CA MET A 1 -2.60 0.91 -25.11
C MET A 1 -2.87 -0.50 -24.53
N LYS A 2 -2.78 -1.62 -25.28
CA LYS A 2 -2.74 -2.98 -24.64
C LYS A 2 -1.34 -3.24 -24.05
N HIS A 3 -0.31 -2.86 -24.79
CA HIS A 3 1.10 -3.05 -24.43
C HIS A 3 1.50 -2.43 -23.08
N GLU A 4 1.09 -1.20 -22.74
CA GLU A 4 1.50 -0.59 -21.46
C GLU A 4 0.76 -1.16 -20.25
N ARG A 5 -0.52 -1.52 -20.42
CA ARG A 5 -1.27 -2.22 -19.36
C ARG A 5 -0.69 -3.59 -19.08
N HIS A 6 -0.37 -4.34 -20.13
CA HIS A 6 0.28 -5.64 -19.97
C HIS A 6 1.69 -5.45 -19.38
N ARG A 7 2.45 -4.45 -19.83
CA ARG A 7 3.80 -4.17 -19.29
C ARG A 7 3.80 -3.93 -17.77
N PHE A 8 2.87 -3.13 -17.23
CA PHE A 8 2.83 -2.89 -15.79
C PHE A 8 2.47 -4.17 -15.00
N LEU A 9 1.53 -4.97 -15.50
CA LEU A 9 1.16 -6.24 -14.85
C LEU A 9 2.30 -7.25 -14.91
N ASP A 10 2.99 -7.33 -16.06
CA ASP A 10 4.16 -8.19 -16.24
C ASP A 10 5.29 -7.74 -15.29
N GLU A 11 5.54 -6.43 -15.18
CA GLU A 11 6.54 -5.89 -14.26
C GLU A 11 6.17 -6.15 -12.79
N LEU A 12 4.90 -5.98 -12.43
CA LEU A 12 4.40 -6.28 -11.09
C LEU A 12 4.56 -7.76 -10.75
N ALA A 13 4.18 -8.65 -11.67
CA ALA A 13 4.33 -10.10 -11.51
C ALA A 13 5.81 -10.47 -11.34
N GLU A 14 6.71 -9.90 -12.15
CA GLU A 14 8.15 -10.13 -12.06
C GLU A 14 8.72 -9.64 -10.72
N ARG A 15 8.26 -8.49 -10.22
CA ARG A 15 8.68 -7.95 -8.91
C ARG A 15 8.25 -8.84 -7.77
N PHE A 16 7.00 -9.30 -7.75
CA PHE A 16 6.50 -10.26 -6.77
C PHE A 16 7.22 -11.61 -6.89
N ALA A 17 7.53 -12.07 -8.10
CA ALA A 17 8.29 -13.31 -8.28
C ALA A 17 9.74 -13.21 -7.79
N SER A 18 10.38 -12.05 -7.98
CA SER A 18 11.78 -11.83 -7.63
C SER A 18 11.99 -11.53 -6.14
N HIS A 19 11.15 -10.69 -5.55
CA HIS A 19 11.33 -10.16 -4.18
C HIS A 19 10.17 -10.52 -3.23
N GLY A 20 9.07 -11.08 -3.74
CA GLY A 20 7.91 -11.39 -2.91
C GLY A 20 8.16 -12.47 -1.86
N ALA A 21 9.16 -13.33 -2.05
CA ALA A 21 9.57 -14.34 -1.07
C ALA A 21 10.50 -13.78 0.03
N GLU A 22 10.90 -12.50 -0.07
CA GLU A 22 11.74 -11.86 0.95
C GLU A 22 10.95 -11.65 2.26
N PRO A 23 11.62 -11.66 3.42
CA PRO A 23 10.97 -11.45 4.70
C PRO A 23 10.31 -10.06 4.78
N TYR A 24 9.09 -10.00 5.34
CA TYR A 24 8.44 -8.73 5.68
C TYR A 24 8.96 -8.12 7.02
N GLY A 25 9.75 -8.88 7.77
CA GLY A 25 10.14 -8.55 9.16
C GLY A 25 9.21 -9.14 10.22
N GLU A 26 8.18 -9.87 9.78
CA GLU A 26 7.29 -10.69 10.61
C GLU A 26 7.29 -12.14 10.06
N ALA A 27 6.43 -13.02 10.58
CA ALA A 27 6.36 -14.43 10.16
C ALA A 27 5.73 -14.66 8.77
N VAL A 28 5.76 -13.67 7.88
CA VAL A 28 5.22 -13.71 6.52
C VAL A 28 6.22 -13.08 5.54
N SER A 29 6.14 -13.47 4.28
CA SER A 29 6.87 -12.83 3.17
C SER A 29 6.18 -11.55 2.71
N GLN A 30 6.88 -10.73 1.91
CA GLN A 30 6.33 -9.54 1.27
C GLN A 30 5.06 -9.86 0.44
N ALA A 31 5.09 -10.96 -0.33
CA ALA A 31 3.94 -11.38 -1.13
C ALA A 31 2.78 -11.88 -0.26
N GLU A 32 3.06 -12.69 0.77
CA GLU A 32 2.03 -13.18 1.70
C GLU A 32 1.33 -12.00 2.39
N HIS A 33 2.10 -11.03 2.88
CA HIS A 33 1.56 -9.82 3.51
C HIS A 33 0.63 -9.04 2.56
N ALA A 34 1.10 -8.75 1.35
CA ALA A 34 0.33 -8.03 0.34
C ALA A 34 -0.97 -8.76 -0.03
N LEU A 35 -0.91 -10.08 -0.28
CA LEU A 35 -2.06 -10.90 -0.64
C LEU A 35 -3.06 -11.01 0.53
N GLN A 36 -2.58 -11.10 1.77
CA GLN A 36 -3.44 -11.12 2.95
C GLN A 36 -4.18 -9.79 3.10
N CYS A 37 -3.49 -8.65 2.98
CA CYS A 37 -4.10 -7.34 3.06
C CYS A 37 -5.19 -7.15 1.99
N ALA A 38 -4.91 -7.52 0.74
CA ALA A 38 -5.88 -7.46 -0.35
C ALA A 38 -7.09 -8.39 -0.13
N THR A 39 -6.84 -9.61 0.35
CA THR A 39 -7.89 -10.59 0.67
C THR A 39 -8.78 -10.10 1.81
N LEU A 40 -8.20 -9.52 2.85
CA LEU A 40 -8.94 -8.95 3.97
C LEU A 40 -9.81 -7.76 3.52
N ALA A 41 -9.27 -6.89 2.66
CA ALA A 41 -10.02 -5.78 2.07
C ALA A 41 -11.22 -6.28 1.26
N GLU A 42 -11.02 -7.29 0.42
CA GLU A 42 -12.09 -7.89 -0.39
C GLU A 42 -13.17 -8.52 0.49
N ARG A 43 -12.79 -9.28 1.51
CA ARG A 43 -13.72 -9.91 2.48
C ARG A 43 -14.48 -8.88 3.32
N ALA A 44 -13.87 -7.73 3.60
CA ALA A 44 -14.51 -6.64 4.34
C ALA A 44 -15.49 -5.82 3.46
N GLY A 45 -15.61 -6.13 2.16
CA GLY A 45 -16.46 -5.38 1.24
C GLY A 45 -15.93 -3.97 0.96
N CYS A 46 -14.61 -3.77 1.07
CA CYS A 46 -13.99 -2.51 0.68
C CYS A 46 -14.16 -2.22 -0.81
N SER A 47 -13.97 -0.95 -1.20
CA SER A 47 -14.01 -0.59 -2.61
C SER A 47 -12.89 -1.29 -3.39
N ASP A 48 -13.11 -1.54 -4.67
CA ASP A 48 -12.11 -2.03 -5.61
C ASP A 48 -10.76 -1.30 -5.50
N SER A 49 -10.82 0.04 -5.36
CA SER A 49 -9.62 0.86 -5.21
C SER A 49 -8.87 0.57 -3.93
N LEU A 50 -9.57 0.34 -2.82
CA LEU A 50 -8.95 0.03 -1.53
C LEU A 50 -8.42 -1.40 -1.47
N VAL A 51 -9.06 -2.36 -2.18
CA VAL A 51 -8.51 -3.71 -2.34
C VAL A 51 -7.17 -3.66 -3.07
N ILE A 52 -7.08 -2.92 -4.17
CA ILE A 52 -5.81 -2.74 -4.89
C ILE A 52 -4.82 -1.89 -4.09
N ALA A 53 -5.28 -0.89 -3.34
CA ALA A 53 -4.41 -0.15 -2.43
C ALA A 53 -3.79 -1.06 -1.38
N ALA A 54 -4.56 -1.99 -0.81
CA ALA A 54 -4.07 -2.98 0.14
C ALA A 54 -3.05 -3.95 -0.47
N LEU A 55 -3.28 -4.40 -1.71
CA LEU A 55 -2.32 -5.23 -2.43
C LEU A 55 -0.99 -4.53 -2.67
N LEU A 56 -1.00 -3.22 -2.94
CA LEU A 56 0.16 -2.47 -3.44
C LEU A 56 0.77 -1.50 -2.42
N HIS A 57 0.29 -1.45 -1.18
CA HIS A 57 0.72 -0.40 -0.24
C HIS A 57 2.22 -0.42 0.07
N ASP A 58 2.80 -1.61 0.12
CA ASP A 58 4.23 -1.83 0.38
C ASP A 58 5.03 -2.13 -0.91
N ILE A 59 4.47 -1.84 -2.10
CA ILE A 59 5.17 -2.07 -3.38
C ILE A 59 6.54 -1.37 -3.43
N GLY A 60 6.72 -0.28 -2.69
CA GLY A 60 7.99 0.43 -2.61
C GLY A 60 9.15 -0.44 -2.13
N HIS A 61 8.89 -1.35 -1.18
CA HIS A 61 9.91 -2.28 -0.67
C HIS A 61 10.42 -3.25 -1.74
N LEU A 62 9.61 -3.58 -2.77
CA LEU A 62 10.04 -4.46 -3.87
C LEU A 62 11.06 -3.81 -4.84
N TYR A 63 11.37 -2.53 -4.63
CA TYR A 63 12.32 -1.74 -5.41
C TYR A 63 13.47 -1.19 -4.55
N GLU A 64 13.42 -1.39 -3.24
CA GLU A 64 14.42 -0.92 -2.29
C GLU A 64 15.44 -2.03 -1.99
N ASP A 65 16.62 -1.65 -1.49
CA ASP A 65 17.59 -2.62 -0.97
C ASP A 65 17.17 -3.00 0.47
N PRO A 66 16.88 -4.28 0.76
CA PRO A 66 16.45 -4.71 2.09
C PRO A 66 17.41 -4.30 3.21
N GLN A 67 18.71 -4.20 2.93
CA GLN A 67 19.72 -3.82 3.93
C GLN A 67 19.57 -2.36 4.40
N LEU A 68 19.00 -1.49 3.56
CA LEU A 68 18.81 -0.07 3.88
C LEU A 68 17.50 0.19 4.63
N ILE A 69 16.51 -0.72 4.56
CA ILE A 69 15.19 -0.57 5.18
C ILE A 69 15.29 -0.60 6.72
N GLU A 70 16.22 -1.37 7.27
CA GLU A 70 16.36 -1.52 8.73
C GLU A 70 17.00 -0.30 9.41
N GLU A 71 17.80 0.47 8.66
CA GLU A 71 18.64 1.54 9.20
C GLU A 71 18.03 2.94 9.01
N GLN A 72 17.17 3.13 8.00
CA GLN A 72 16.61 4.44 7.65
C GLN A 72 15.19 4.34 7.10
N ASP A 73 14.40 5.40 7.31
CA ASP A 73 13.09 5.55 6.68
C ASP A 73 13.24 5.91 5.20
N LEU A 74 13.15 4.90 4.32
CA LEU A 74 13.24 5.07 2.87
C LEU A 74 11.99 5.71 2.24
N ARG A 75 10.94 5.91 3.03
CA ARG A 75 9.66 6.50 2.59
C ARG A 75 9.03 5.69 1.46
N HIS A 76 8.95 4.38 1.65
CA HIS A 76 8.42 3.43 0.68
C HIS A 76 6.98 3.78 0.26
N GLU A 77 6.21 4.41 1.16
CA GLU A 77 4.85 4.87 0.90
C GLU A 77 4.79 5.98 -0.15
N GLU A 78 5.78 6.88 -0.14
CA GLU A 78 5.88 8.00 -1.08
C GLU A 78 6.45 7.54 -2.43
N PHE A 79 7.45 6.65 -2.38
CA PHE A 79 8.02 6.04 -3.58
C PHE A 79 6.97 5.18 -4.30
N GLY A 80 6.30 4.26 -3.59
CA GLY A 80 5.23 3.43 -4.13
C GLY A 80 4.07 4.25 -4.70
N ALA A 81 3.62 5.29 -3.98
CA ALA A 81 2.59 6.19 -4.50
C ALA A 81 3.04 6.93 -5.77
N SER A 82 4.30 7.34 -5.85
CA SER A 82 4.87 8.02 -7.03
C SER A 82 4.91 7.11 -8.26
N LEU A 83 5.26 5.82 -8.10
CA LEU A 83 5.20 4.83 -9.17
C LEU A 83 3.78 4.65 -9.71
N LEU A 84 2.78 4.64 -8.82
CA LEU A 84 1.40 4.30 -9.16
C LEU A 84 0.57 5.50 -9.64
N ARG A 85 0.99 6.74 -9.34
CA ARG A 85 0.18 7.95 -9.55
C ARG A 85 -0.28 8.17 -10.98
N GLU A 86 0.56 7.84 -11.96
CA GLU A 86 0.22 7.99 -13.38
C GLU A 86 -0.65 6.83 -13.90
N LEU A 87 -0.57 5.68 -13.26
CA LEU A 87 -1.21 4.43 -13.68
C LEU A 87 -2.58 4.20 -13.04
N LEU A 88 -2.79 4.65 -11.81
CA LEU A 88 -3.98 4.32 -11.01
C LEU A 88 -4.71 5.58 -10.51
N PRO A 89 -6.02 5.49 -10.21
CA PRO A 89 -6.78 6.60 -9.66
C PRO A 89 -6.26 7.04 -8.28
N GLU A 90 -6.60 8.26 -7.87
CA GLU A 90 -6.17 8.80 -6.57
C GLU A 90 -6.69 7.98 -5.40
N SER A 91 -7.86 7.34 -5.57
CA SER A 91 -8.43 6.40 -4.62
C SER A 91 -7.58 5.16 -4.35
N VAL A 92 -6.56 4.89 -5.18
CA VAL A 92 -5.59 3.81 -4.94
C VAL A 92 -4.31 4.36 -4.33
N TRP A 93 -3.62 5.29 -5.02
CA TRP A 93 -2.29 5.70 -4.59
C TRP A 93 -2.27 6.67 -3.40
N GLN A 94 -3.36 7.39 -3.12
CA GLN A 94 -3.41 8.28 -1.94
C GLN A 94 -3.48 7.49 -0.63
N PRO A 95 -4.35 6.47 -0.45
CA PRO A 95 -4.28 5.60 0.73
C PRO A 95 -2.89 4.99 0.93
N ILE A 96 -2.26 4.51 -0.15
CA ILE A 96 -0.88 3.99 -0.12
C ILE A 96 0.07 5.04 0.44
N ARG A 97 0.10 6.25 -0.12
CA ARG A 97 0.96 7.36 0.35
C ARG A 97 0.72 7.72 1.82
N LEU A 98 -0.49 7.51 2.32
CA LEU A 98 -0.92 7.95 3.65
C LEU A 98 -0.83 6.83 4.71
N HIS A 99 -0.50 5.59 4.36
CA HIS A 99 -0.61 4.47 5.31
C HIS A 99 0.39 4.59 6.48
N VAL A 100 1.60 5.12 6.26
CA VAL A 100 2.55 5.45 7.34
C VAL A 100 2.01 6.58 8.23
N ALA A 101 1.44 7.63 7.65
CA ALA A 101 0.82 8.70 8.41
C ALA A 101 -0.39 8.19 9.23
N ALA A 102 -1.14 7.23 8.69
CA ALA A 102 -2.25 6.58 9.40
C ALA A 102 -1.75 5.80 10.63
N LYS A 103 -0.62 5.08 10.54
CA LYS A 103 0.04 4.46 11.71
C LYS A 103 0.36 5.51 12.79
N ARG A 104 1.02 6.60 12.39
CA ARG A 104 1.42 7.68 13.30
C ARG A 104 0.23 8.35 13.96
N TYR A 105 -0.87 8.53 13.22
CA TYR A 105 -2.13 9.04 13.74
C TYR A 105 -2.76 8.09 14.77
N LEU A 106 -2.93 6.81 14.42
CA LEU A 106 -3.57 5.83 15.32
C LEU A 106 -2.77 5.69 16.62
N CYS A 107 -1.44 5.69 16.55
CA CYS A 107 -0.61 5.65 17.76
C CYS A 107 -0.73 6.91 18.63
N ALA A 108 -1.08 8.06 18.05
CA ALA A 108 -1.25 9.31 18.77
C ALA A 108 -2.59 9.37 19.54
N ILE A 109 -3.64 8.76 18.97
CA ILE A 109 -5.00 8.87 19.50
C ILE A 109 -5.49 7.63 20.24
N ASP A 110 -4.82 6.49 20.08
CA ASP A 110 -5.19 5.22 20.69
C ASP A 110 -3.96 4.54 21.32
N PRO A 111 -3.78 4.65 22.65
CA PRO A 111 -2.69 4.00 23.36
C PRO A 111 -2.70 2.47 23.25
N ALA A 112 -3.87 1.85 23.13
CA ALA A 112 -3.99 0.40 23.00
C ALA A 112 -3.50 -0.05 21.62
N TYR A 113 -3.85 0.72 20.57
CA TYR A 113 -3.30 0.51 19.22
C TYR A 113 -1.77 0.61 19.22
N HIS A 114 -1.21 1.66 19.84
CA HIS A 114 0.24 1.84 19.92
C HIS A 114 0.94 0.66 20.61
N ALA A 115 0.36 0.15 21.72
CA ALA A 115 0.88 -1.00 22.44
C ALA A 115 0.77 -2.32 21.64
N GLY A 116 -0.23 -2.42 20.75
CA GLY A 116 -0.52 -3.60 19.94
C GLY A 116 0.32 -3.73 18.66
N LEU A 117 1.13 -2.74 18.32
CA LEU A 117 1.98 -2.82 17.13
C LEU A 117 2.95 -4.00 17.18
N SER A 118 3.19 -4.60 16.01
CA SER A 118 4.23 -5.61 15.83
C SER A 118 5.63 -5.04 16.11
N TRP A 119 6.65 -5.90 16.23
CA TRP A 119 8.00 -5.42 16.53
C TRP A 119 8.55 -4.57 15.37
N ALA A 120 8.40 -5.04 14.13
CA ALA A 120 8.84 -4.29 12.94
C ALA A 120 8.08 -2.95 12.79
N SER A 121 6.78 -2.94 13.08
CA SER A 121 5.99 -1.70 13.03
C SER A 121 6.40 -0.67 14.10
N ARG A 122 6.86 -1.11 15.27
CA ARG A 122 7.39 -0.22 16.32
C ARG A 122 8.75 0.36 15.96
N GLN A 123 9.65 -0.45 15.39
CA GLN A 123 10.95 0.04 14.95
C GLN A 123 10.79 1.09 13.85
N SER A 124 10.01 0.79 12.80
CA SER A 124 9.75 1.75 11.72
C SER A 124 9.04 3.01 12.19
N LEU A 125 8.12 2.92 13.17
CA LEU A 125 7.48 4.11 13.75
C LEU A 125 8.50 5.10 14.36
N ALA A 126 9.56 4.60 15.00
CA ALA A 126 10.60 5.46 15.56
C ALA A 126 11.38 6.21 14.47
N LEU A 127 11.72 5.53 13.36
CA LEU A 127 12.40 6.13 12.21
C LEU A 127 11.51 7.15 11.48
N GLN A 128 10.19 6.91 11.46
CA GLN A 128 9.18 7.75 10.81
C GLN A 128 8.73 8.95 11.64
N GLY A 129 9.42 9.24 12.76
CA GLY A 129 9.16 10.40 13.61
C GLY A 129 8.05 10.22 14.65
N GLY A 130 7.75 8.97 15.03
CA GLY A 130 6.87 8.63 16.15
C GLY A 130 5.38 8.97 15.94
N PRO A 131 4.56 8.78 16.98
CA PRO A 131 3.17 9.22 16.98
C PRO A 131 3.05 10.72 16.65
N PHE A 132 1.99 11.12 15.94
CA PHE A 132 1.75 12.54 15.69
C PHE A 132 1.49 13.35 16.97
N ASP A 133 1.80 14.63 16.91
CA ASP A 133 1.24 15.61 17.84
C ASP A 133 -0.19 16.01 17.41
N GLN A 134 -0.83 16.89 18.19
CA GLN A 134 -2.21 17.34 17.88
C GLN A 134 -2.33 18.00 16.50
N ARG A 135 -1.30 18.73 16.06
CA ARG A 135 -1.31 19.43 14.77
C ARG A 135 -1.19 18.43 13.61
N GLY A 136 -0.25 17.50 13.70
CA GLY A 136 -0.05 16.42 12.73
C GLY A 136 -1.29 15.53 12.62
N ALA A 137 -1.89 15.17 13.76
CA ALA A 137 -3.11 14.37 13.79
C ALA A 137 -4.29 15.09 13.11
N SER A 138 -4.46 16.39 13.39
CA SER A 138 -5.48 17.21 12.74
C SER A 138 -5.23 17.38 11.25
N ALA A 139 -3.99 17.58 10.83
CA ALA A 139 -3.64 17.70 9.42
C ALA A 139 -3.90 16.40 8.65
N PHE A 140 -3.55 15.25 9.24
CA PHE A 140 -3.82 13.93 8.68
C PHE A 140 -5.32 13.69 8.48
N LEU A 141 -6.15 13.95 9.49
CA LEU A 141 -7.60 13.74 9.39
C LEU A 141 -8.25 14.59 8.29
N ASN A 142 -7.74 15.81 8.08
CA ASN A 142 -8.24 16.72 7.05
C ASN A 142 -7.73 16.38 5.63
N ALA A 143 -6.77 15.46 5.49
CA ALA A 143 -6.30 15.03 4.18
C ALA A 143 -7.39 14.21 3.45
N PRO A 144 -7.59 14.42 2.13
CA PRO A 144 -8.39 13.52 1.33
C PRO A 144 -7.90 12.07 1.46
N PHE A 145 -8.82 11.11 1.45
CA PHE A 145 -8.55 9.67 1.61
C PHE A 145 -7.98 9.25 2.97
N SER A 146 -7.99 10.11 4.00
CA SER A 146 -7.53 9.75 5.35
C SER A 146 -8.29 8.56 5.94
N GLN A 147 -9.59 8.44 5.68
CA GLN A 147 -10.41 7.31 6.16
C GLN A 147 -10.07 5.99 5.46
N ASP A 148 -9.79 6.04 4.15
CA ASP A 148 -9.33 4.88 3.40
C ASP A 148 -7.93 4.47 3.87
N ALA A 149 -7.05 5.44 4.14
CA ALA A 149 -5.73 5.18 4.71
C ALA A 149 -5.80 4.55 6.11
N LEU A 150 -6.74 4.98 6.96
CA LEU A 150 -6.99 4.35 8.27
C LEU A 150 -7.51 2.92 8.14
N THR A 151 -8.34 2.67 7.12
CA THR A 151 -8.86 1.33 6.85
C THR A 151 -7.74 0.43 6.34
N LEU A 152 -6.98 0.90 5.35
CA LEU A 152 -5.79 0.25 4.83
C LEU A 152 -4.80 -0.08 5.94
N ARG A 153 -4.51 0.87 6.84
CA ARG A 153 -3.55 0.64 7.92
C ARG A 153 -3.97 -0.47 8.88
N ARG A 154 -5.27 -0.59 9.17
CA ARG A 154 -5.78 -1.69 9.99
C ARG A 154 -5.67 -3.03 9.27
N LEU A 155 -5.84 -3.04 7.94
CA LEU A 155 -5.67 -4.24 7.13
C LEU A 155 -4.19 -4.67 7.07
N ASP A 156 -3.26 -3.71 6.93
CA ASP A 156 -1.80 -3.90 7.07
C ASP A 156 -1.50 -4.60 8.42
N ASP A 157 -1.99 -4.09 9.54
CA ASP A 157 -1.73 -4.72 10.84
C ASP A 157 -2.30 -6.14 10.97
N LEU A 158 -3.37 -6.46 10.24
CA LEU A 158 -4.00 -7.79 10.26
C LEU A 158 -3.34 -8.79 9.30
N GLY A 159 -2.71 -8.34 8.21
CA GLY A 159 -2.15 -9.19 7.15
C GLY A 159 -0.82 -9.86 7.51
N LYS A 160 -0.72 -10.47 8.70
CA LYS A 160 0.54 -10.98 9.27
C LYS A 160 0.39 -12.41 9.81
N ASP A 161 -0.59 -13.17 9.32
CA ASP A 161 -0.90 -14.53 9.78
C ASP A 161 -0.28 -15.60 8.85
N PRO A 162 0.74 -16.36 9.27
CA PRO A 162 1.36 -17.40 8.44
C PRO A 162 0.42 -18.56 8.08
N ALA A 163 -0.71 -18.70 8.76
CA ALA A 163 -1.70 -19.74 8.48
C ALA A 163 -2.81 -19.27 7.53
N MET A 164 -2.89 -17.97 7.23
CA MET A 164 -3.95 -17.41 6.40
C MET A 164 -3.78 -17.84 4.93
N ARG A 165 -4.83 -18.43 4.38
CA ARG A 165 -4.91 -18.74 2.94
C ARG A 165 -5.50 -17.56 2.17
N THR A 166 -4.83 -17.20 1.08
CA THR A 166 -5.21 -16.15 0.15
C THR A 166 -5.36 -16.72 -1.26
N PRO A 167 -6.06 -16.03 -2.17
CA PRO A 167 -5.87 -16.22 -3.60
C PRO A 167 -4.42 -15.89 -4.01
N GLU A 168 -4.01 -16.39 -5.17
CA GLU A 168 -2.77 -16.00 -5.83
C GLU A 168 -2.87 -14.59 -6.42
N LEU A 169 -1.73 -13.99 -6.79
CA LEU A 169 -1.65 -12.62 -7.31
C LEU A 169 -2.56 -12.39 -8.53
N GLU A 170 -2.68 -13.38 -9.42
CA GLU A 170 -3.48 -13.31 -10.64
C GLU A 170 -4.98 -13.12 -10.38
N HIS A 171 -5.47 -13.50 -9.20
CA HIS A 171 -6.86 -13.24 -8.79
C HIS A 171 -7.18 -11.75 -8.82
N PHE A 172 -6.21 -10.89 -8.49
CA PHE A 172 -6.39 -9.45 -8.41
C PHE A 172 -6.13 -8.72 -9.74
N PHE A 173 -5.59 -9.39 -10.76
CA PHE A 173 -5.27 -8.76 -12.06
C PHE A 173 -6.48 -8.18 -12.78
N PRO A 174 -7.64 -8.85 -12.89
CA PRO A 174 -8.82 -8.27 -13.54
C PRO A 174 -9.28 -6.96 -12.88
N LEU A 175 -9.15 -6.88 -11.54
CA LEU A 175 -9.49 -5.68 -10.78
C LEU A 175 -8.50 -4.55 -11.03
N LEU A 176 -7.20 -4.87 -10.99
CA LEU A 176 -6.13 -3.94 -11.27
C LEU A 176 -6.24 -3.38 -12.71
N GLU A 177 -6.47 -4.25 -13.69
CA GLU A 177 -6.70 -3.89 -15.09
C GLU A 177 -7.83 -2.89 -15.29
N ARG A 178 -8.94 -3.06 -14.54
CA ARG A 178 -10.10 -2.17 -14.60
C ARG A 178 -9.79 -0.78 -14.05
N LEU A 179 -8.89 -0.69 -13.07
CA LEU A 179 -8.48 0.57 -12.44
C LEU A 179 -7.35 1.29 -13.18
N LEU A 180 -6.61 0.60 -14.06
CA LEU A 180 -5.56 1.24 -14.85
C LEU A 180 -6.12 2.39 -15.71
N ARG A 181 -5.55 3.58 -15.52
CA ARG A 181 -5.84 4.77 -16.30
C ARG A 181 -5.41 4.51 -17.74
N VAL A 182 -6.39 4.44 -18.64
CA VAL A 182 -6.12 4.36 -20.08
C VAL A 182 -5.72 5.75 -20.56
N ASP A 183 -4.42 6.03 -20.51
CA ASP A 183 -3.67 7.05 -21.27
C ASP A 183 -4.34 8.43 -21.47
N ARG A 184 -3.98 9.41 -20.63
CA ARG A 184 -4.48 10.80 -20.69
C ARG A 184 -4.00 11.58 -21.92
N HIS A 185 -3.07 11.06 -22.72
CA HIS A 185 -2.53 11.79 -23.86
C HIS A 185 -3.42 11.79 -25.11
N GLN A 186 -4.42 10.91 -25.23
CA GLN A 186 -5.37 10.91 -26.36
C GLN A 186 -6.66 11.71 -26.10
N ALA A 187 -7.04 11.94 -24.84
CA ALA A 187 -8.26 12.67 -24.52
C ALA A 187 -8.18 14.18 -24.84
N ARG A 188 -6.97 14.76 -24.83
CA ARG A 188 -6.75 16.17 -25.20
C ARG A 188 -6.73 16.42 -26.71
N VAL A 189 -6.42 15.41 -27.53
CA VAL A 189 -6.41 15.53 -29.00
C VAL A 189 -7.81 15.32 -29.59
N ARG A 190 -8.71 14.60 -28.92
CA ARG A 190 -10.11 14.41 -29.37
C ARG A 190 -11.09 15.50 -28.94
N ALA A 191 -10.71 16.36 -27.99
CA ALA A 191 -11.52 17.52 -27.58
C ALA A 191 -11.20 18.80 -28.37
N ALA A 192 -10.23 18.74 -29.28
CA ALA A 192 -9.77 19.86 -30.11
C ALA A 192 -9.83 19.55 -31.62
N GLY A 193 -10.65 18.58 -32.03
CA GLY A 193 -10.89 18.20 -33.43
C GLY A 193 -12.37 18.24 -33.77
#